data_AF-A0A7W6USE8-F1
#
_entry.id   AF-A0A7W6USE8-F1
#
_cell.length_a   1.000
_cell.length_b   1.000
_cell.length_c   1.000
_cell.angle_alpha   90.00
_cell.angle_beta   90.00
_cell.angle_gamma   90.00
#
_symmetry.space_group_name_H-M   'P 1'
#
loop_
_entity.id
_entity.type
_entity.pdbx_description
1 polymer ?
#
loop_
_entity_poly.entity_id
_entity_poly.type
_entity_poly.pdbx_seq_one_letter_code
_entity_poly.pdbx_strand_id
1 'polypeptide(L)'
;MFKRVSELRTPDPYFSGAAGFVGSSLERLYDDMCRFELPKHVPDNVRQCHDAVRHAYIYSYYSYDLLTVAAAQTFPCLELALRERIGSQFSERLDRKGKPRRAPMLDELLKSAKAQGLMSADVVGLSHMRNMFAHGTDAVLNPPMFLTPFELVTETIAELFAKP
;
A
#
# COMPACT_ATOMS: atom_id res chain seq x y z
N MET A 1 4.62 -14.53 16.12
CA MET A 1 4.39 -15.51 17.22
C MET A 1 2.90 -15.51 17.50
N PHE A 2 2.25 -16.67 17.48
CA PHE A 2 0.80 -16.71 17.74
C PHE A 2 0.51 -16.37 19.21
N LYS A 3 -0.15 -15.23 19.45
CA LYS A 3 -0.38 -14.70 20.79
C LYS A 3 -1.47 -15.47 21.53
N ARG A 4 -1.34 -15.56 22.86
CA ARG A 4 -2.45 -16.02 23.72
C ARG A 4 -3.54 -14.96 23.80
N VAL A 5 -4.77 -15.37 24.07
CA VAL A 5 -5.93 -14.44 24.18
C VAL A 5 -5.66 -13.30 25.18
N SER A 6 -5.00 -13.60 26.30
CA SER A 6 -4.64 -12.61 27.33
C SER A 6 -3.60 -11.57 26.86
N GLU A 7 -2.86 -11.86 25.79
CA GLU A 7 -1.75 -11.05 25.26
C GLU A 7 -2.16 -10.26 24.01
N LEU A 8 -3.37 -10.47 23.48
CA LEU A 8 -3.84 -9.79 22.26
C LEU A 8 -3.90 -8.27 22.41
N ARG A 9 -4.02 -7.76 23.64
CA ARG A 9 -4.06 -6.32 23.95
C ARG A 9 -2.74 -5.77 24.48
N THR A 10 -1.72 -6.62 24.64
CA THR A 10 -0.40 -6.14 25.03
C THR A 10 0.38 -5.74 23.79
N PRO A 11 1.22 -4.69 23.87
CA PRO A 11 2.05 -4.29 22.73
C PRO A 11 2.90 -5.47 22.27
N ASP A 12 3.07 -5.61 20.96
CA ASP A 12 4.02 -6.55 20.39
C ASP A 12 5.46 -6.20 20.84
N PRO A 13 6.34 -7.19 21.11
CA PRO A 13 7.72 -6.94 21.54
C PRO A 13 8.51 -5.97 20.65
N TYR A 14 8.23 -5.94 19.34
CA TYR A 14 8.85 -4.97 18.45
C TYR A 14 8.42 -3.54 18.82
N PHE A 15 7.12 -3.30 18.97
CA PHE A 15 6.60 -1.97 19.30
C PHE A 15 6.78 -1.56 20.76
N SER A 16 6.90 -2.52 21.68
CA SER A 16 7.24 -2.24 23.09
C SER A 16 8.72 -1.86 23.26
N GLY A 17 9.55 -2.00 22.24
CA GLY A 17 11.00 -1.79 22.29
C GLY A 17 11.79 -2.94 22.90
N ALA A 18 11.15 -4.08 23.16
CA ALA A 18 11.81 -5.26 23.74
C ALA A 18 12.54 -6.11 22.70
N ALA A 19 12.21 -5.96 21.41
CA ALA A 19 12.77 -6.76 20.31
C ALA A 19 13.53 -5.91 19.26
N GLY A 20 14.11 -4.77 19.66
CA GLY A 20 15.11 -4.05 18.88
C GLY A 20 14.62 -2.86 18.04
N PHE A 21 13.32 -2.57 17.99
CA PHE A 21 12.89 -1.24 17.53
C PHE A 21 12.97 -0.24 18.68
N VAL A 22 13.06 1.05 18.35
CA VAL A 22 12.74 2.09 19.33
C VAL A 22 11.26 1.94 19.68
N GLY A 23 10.95 1.77 20.96
CA GLY A 23 9.58 1.59 21.43
C GLY A 23 8.68 2.74 20.96
N SER A 24 7.44 2.40 20.62
CA SER A 24 6.41 3.34 20.18
C SER A 24 5.12 3.18 20.99
N SER A 25 4.12 4.02 20.70
CA SER A 25 2.80 3.92 21.29
C SER A 25 1.74 3.81 20.20
N LEU A 26 0.54 3.35 20.57
CA LEU A 26 -0.58 3.26 19.64
C LEU A 26 -0.92 4.64 19.05
N GLU A 27 -0.87 5.69 19.88
CA GLU A 27 -1.14 7.07 19.49
C GLU A 27 -0.13 7.56 18.46
N ARG A 28 1.16 7.22 18.61
CA ARG A 28 2.18 7.59 17.62
C ARG A 28 1.92 6.92 16.27
N LEU A 29 1.57 5.64 16.26
CA LEU A 29 1.23 4.93 15.02
C LEU A 29 -0.03 5.52 14.37
N TYR A 30 -1.00 5.94 15.18
CA TYR A 30 -2.18 6.66 14.69
C TYR A 30 -1.80 8.01 14.07
N ASP A 31 -0.98 8.80 14.76
CA ASP A 31 -0.50 10.10 14.28
C ASP A 31 0.30 9.99 12.97
N ASP A 32 1.11 8.93 12.82
CA ASP A 32 1.80 8.62 11.57
C ASP A 32 0.78 8.44 10.43
N MET A 33 -0.28 7.66 10.66
CA MET A 33 -1.30 7.39 9.65
C MET A 33 -2.22 8.57 9.36
N CYS A 34 -2.42 9.51 10.29
CA CYS A 34 -3.17 10.74 10.04
C CYS A 34 -2.56 11.59 8.92
N ARG A 35 -1.25 11.54 8.73
CA ARG A 35 -0.54 12.32 7.71
C ARG A 35 -0.78 11.82 6.29
N PHE A 36 -1.24 10.58 6.13
CA PHE A 36 -1.46 9.94 4.84
C PHE A 36 -2.93 9.91 4.43
N GLU A 37 -3.76 10.84 4.91
CA GLU A 37 -5.17 10.88 4.50
C GLU A 37 -5.33 11.19 3.01
N LEU A 38 -6.08 10.35 2.28
CA LEU A 38 -6.39 10.62 0.89
C LEU A 38 -7.46 11.72 0.74
N PRO A 39 -7.33 12.61 -0.26
CA PRO A 39 -8.34 13.63 -0.53
C PRO A 39 -9.72 13.05 -0.85
N LYS A 40 -10.77 13.81 -0.51
CA LYS A 40 -12.19 13.40 -0.72
C LYS A 40 -12.58 13.17 -2.18
N HIS A 41 -11.82 13.68 -3.15
CA HIS A 41 -12.09 13.49 -4.58
C HIS A 41 -11.59 12.14 -5.12
N VAL A 42 -10.74 11.42 -4.36
CA VAL A 42 -10.35 10.04 -4.69
C VAL A 42 -11.58 9.14 -4.49
N PRO A 43 -11.89 8.17 -5.38
CA PRO A 43 -13.06 7.30 -5.25
C PRO A 43 -13.18 6.57 -3.90
N ASP A 44 -14.41 6.41 -3.42
CA ASP A 44 -14.71 5.84 -2.08
C ASP A 44 -14.10 4.46 -1.86
N ASN A 45 -14.16 3.58 -2.86
CA ASN A 45 -13.60 2.23 -2.77
C ASN A 45 -12.07 2.24 -2.63
N VAL A 46 -11.38 3.18 -3.29
CA VAL A 46 -9.94 3.38 -3.15
C VAL A 46 -9.61 3.91 -1.75
N ARG A 47 -10.36 4.90 -1.26
CA ARG A 47 -10.15 5.45 0.10
C ARG A 47 -10.39 4.38 1.18
N GLN A 48 -11.42 3.54 1.04
CA GLN A 48 -11.67 2.43 1.95
C GLN A 48 -10.55 1.40 1.96
N CYS A 49 -10.01 1.04 0.78
CA CYS A 49 -8.87 0.13 0.67
C CYS A 49 -7.62 0.74 1.34
N HIS A 50 -7.36 2.03 1.11
CA HIS A 50 -6.26 2.77 1.73
C HIS A 50 -6.39 2.84 3.26
N ASP A 51 -7.59 3.15 3.77
CA ASP A 51 -7.87 3.15 5.22
C ASP A 51 -7.69 1.78 5.86
N ALA A 52 -7.98 0.69 5.15
CA ALA A 52 -7.68 -0.66 5.64
C ALA A 52 -6.18 -0.88 5.84
N VAL A 53 -5.32 -0.36 4.94
CA VAL A 53 -3.87 -0.42 5.09
C VAL A 53 -3.41 0.41 6.29
N ARG A 54 -3.94 1.64 6.45
CA ARG A 54 -3.65 2.50 7.61
C ARG A 54 -4.01 1.82 8.92
N HIS A 55 -5.21 1.23 9.00
CA HIS A 55 -5.64 0.50 10.19
C HIS A 55 -4.75 -0.72 10.46
N ALA A 56 -4.39 -1.51 9.44
CA ALA A 56 -3.49 -2.65 9.62
C ALA A 56 -2.14 -2.20 10.20
N TYR A 57 -1.59 -1.07 9.75
CA TYR A 57 -0.40 -0.48 10.34
C TYR A 57 -0.61 -0.10 11.81
N ILE A 58 -1.69 0.61 12.16
CA ILE A 58 -1.97 1.01 13.55
C ILE A 58 -2.09 -0.22 14.46
N TYR A 59 -2.88 -1.21 14.04
CA TYR A 59 -3.08 -2.44 14.81
C TYR A 59 -1.83 -3.33 14.85
N SER A 60 -0.82 -3.06 14.02
CA SER A 60 0.48 -3.74 14.14
C SER A 60 1.15 -3.50 15.49
N TYR A 61 0.78 -2.42 16.19
CA TYR A 61 1.13 -2.20 17.59
C TYR A 61 0.89 -3.44 18.47
N TYR A 62 -0.22 -4.15 18.24
CA TYR A 62 -0.58 -5.36 18.98
C TYR A 62 -0.12 -6.64 18.30
N SER A 63 0.19 -6.63 17.02
CA SER A 63 0.65 -7.82 16.31
C SER A 63 1.53 -7.39 15.14
N TYR A 64 2.83 -7.59 15.27
CA TYR A 64 3.80 -7.22 14.23
C TYR A 64 3.43 -7.76 12.84
N ASP A 65 2.84 -8.95 12.77
CA ASP A 65 2.40 -9.57 11.51
C ASP A 65 1.42 -8.67 10.70
N LEU A 66 0.71 -7.73 11.34
CA LEU A 66 -0.14 -6.78 10.62
C LEU A 66 0.64 -5.68 9.91
N LEU A 67 1.89 -5.39 10.30
CA LEU A 67 2.77 -4.49 9.56
C LEU A 67 3.16 -5.09 8.21
N THR A 68 3.45 -6.40 8.17
CA THR A 68 3.77 -7.10 6.92
C THR A 68 2.55 -7.22 6.03
N VAL A 69 1.37 -7.44 6.61
CA VAL A 69 0.09 -7.38 5.88
C VAL A 69 -0.15 -5.98 5.32
N ALA A 70 0.04 -4.92 6.09
CA ALA A 70 -0.10 -3.55 5.62
C ALA A 70 0.82 -3.29 4.42
N ALA A 71 2.11 -3.64 4.53
CA ALA A 71 3.07 -3.49 3.43
C ALA A 71 2.68 -4.27 2.17
N ALA A 72 2.21 -5.51 2.33
CA ALA A 72 1.75 -6.33 1.21
C ALA A 72 0.49 -5.75 0.53
N GLN A 73 -0.38 -5.04 1.27
CA GLN A 73 -1.60 -4.42 0.75
C GLN A 73 -1.38 -3.02 0.16
N THR A 74 -0.25 -2.35 0.45
CA THR A 74 0.09 -1.03 -0.09
C THR A 74 0.00 -0.96 -1.62
N PHE A 75 0.62 -1.91 -2.33
CA PHE A 75 0.64 -1.89 -3.80
C PHE A 75 -0.64 -2.40 -4.46
N PRO A 76 -1.34 -3.43 -3.94
CA PRO A 76 -2.71 -3.73 -4.34
C PRO A 76 -3.66 -2.53 -4.23
N CYS A 77 -3.52 -1.69 -3.19
CA CYS A 77 -4.29 -0.45 -3.06
C CYS A 77 -3.99 0.53 -4.22
N LEU A 78 -2.71 0.72 -4.57
CA LEU A 78 -2.33 1.52 -5.75
C LEU A 78 -2.87 0.92 -7.06
N GLU A 79 -2.82 -0.41 -7.19
CA GLU A 79 -3.34 -1.09 -8.38
C GLU A 79 -4.84 -0.88 -8.53
N LEU A 80 -5.60 -0.95 -7.43
CA LEU A 80 -7.03 -0.63 -7.43
C LEU A 80 -7.26 0.81 -7.91
N ALA A 81 -6.54 1.79 -7.36
CA ALA A 81 -6.64 3.19 -7.78
C ALA A 81 -6.37 3.38 -9.28
N LEU A 82 -5.35 2.71 -9.81
CA LEU A 82 -5.04 2.75 -11.24
C LEU A 82 -6.14 2.10 -12.10
N ARG A 83 -6.69 0.97 -11.65
CA ARG A 83 -7.79 0.30 -12.35
C ARG A 83 -9.05 1.16 -12.39
N GLU A 84 -9.37 1.83 -11.28
CA GLU A 84 -10.47 2.79 -11.24
C GLU A 84 -10.25 3.96 -12.20
N ARG A 85 -9.03 4.51 -12.26
CA ARG A 85 -8.75 5.69 -13.08
C ARG A 85 -8.64 5.41 -14.58
N ILE A 86 -7.94 4.33 -14.97
CA ILE A 86 -7.57 4.06 -16.36
C ILE A 86 -7.90 2.63 -16.83
N GLY A 87 -8.47 1.78 -15.97
CA GLY A 87 -8.67 0.36 -16.27
C GLY A 87 -9.61 0.08 -17.45
N SER A 88 -10.60 0.96 -17.67
CA SER A 88 -11.54 0.86 -18.80
C SER A 88 -10.83 0.89 -20.17
N GLN A 89 -9.68 1.55 -20.27
CA GLN A 89 -8.84 1.62 -21.49
C GLN A 89 -8.23 0.26 -21.89
N PHE A 90 -8.36 -0.75 -21.03
CA PHE A 90 -7.82 -2.09 -21.21
C PHE A 90 -8.89 -3.14 -21.49
N SER A 91 -10.17 -2.82 -21.30
CA SER A 91 -11.29 -3.79 -21.33
C SER A 91 -11.55 -4.41 -22.70
N GLU A 92 -11.16 -3.74 -23.79
CA GLU A 92 -11.44 -4.21 -25.17
C GLU A 92 -10.20 -4.78 -25.89
N ARG A 93 -9.10 -5.00 -25.17
CA ARG A 93 -7.85 -5.46 -25.80
C ARG A 93 -7.95 -6.91 -26.21
N LEU A 94 -7.78 -7.19 -27.50
CA LEU A 94 -7.67 -8.53 -28.05
C LEU A 94 -6.19 -8.91 -28.25
N ASP A 95 -5.87 -10.19 -28.08
CA ASP A 95 -4.57 -10.76 -28.43
C ASP A 95 -4.48 -11.01 -29.96
N ARG A 96 -3.31 -11.47 -30.43
CA ARG A 96 -3.09 -11.79 -31.86
C ARG A 96 -4.03 -12.88 -32.41
N LYS A 97 -4.74 -13.60 -31.54
CA LYS A 97 -5.69 -14.66 -31.88
C LYS A 97 -7.14 -14.21 -31.72
N GLY A 98 -7.38 -12.91 -31.50
CA GLY A 98 -8.71 -12.34 -31.31
C GLY A 98 -9.35 -12.69 -29.96
N LYS A 99 -8.57 -13.16 -28.98
CA LYS A 99 -9.08 -13.47 -27.63
C LYS A 99 -8.89 -12.27 -26.69
N PRO A 100 -9.78 -12.07 -25.70
CA PRO A 100 -9.56 -11.07 -24.67
C PRO A 100 -8.19 -11.22 -24.02
N ARG A 101 -7.41 -10.14 -24.01
CA ARG A 101 -6.10 -10.10 -23.38
C ARG A 101 -6.29 -10.16 -21.87
N ARG A 102 -5.28 -10.70 -21.16
CA ARG A 102 -5.25 -10.67 -19.69
C ARG A 102 -5.34 -9.23 -19.20
N ALA A 103 -5.98 -9.06 -18.04
CA ALA A 103 -6.02 -7.79 -17.35
C ALA A 103 -4.59 -7.23 -17.17
N PRO A 104 -4.40 -5.90 -17.30
CA PRO A 104 -3.08 -5.29 -17.17
C PRO A 104 -2.53 -5.54 -15.78
N MET A 105 -1.22 -5.77 -15.69
CA MET A 105 -0.51 -5.82 -14.42
C MET A 105 -0.16 -4.41 -13.94
N LEU A 106 0.17 -4.25 -12.67
CA LEU A 106 0.58 -2.97 -12.08
C LEU A 106 1.62 -2.20 -12.92
N ASP A 107 2.66 -2.88 -13.42
CA ASP A 107 3.71 -2.24 -14.25
C ASP A 107 3.14 -1.61 -15.54
N GLU A 108 2.18 -2.28 -16.18
CA GLU A 108 1.53 -1.77 -17.40
C GLU A 108 0.63 -0.57 -17.08
N LEU A 109 -0.09 -0.63 -15.96
CA LEU A 109 -0.93 0.47 -15.48
C LEU A 109 -0.09 1.70 -15.12
N LEU A 110 1.01 1.52 -14.39
CA LEU A 110 1.93 2.60 -14.02
C LEU A 110 2.53 3.28 -15.25
N LYS A 111 3.01 2.50 -16.23
CA LYS A 111 3.54 3.04 -17.50
C LYS A 111 2.49 3.83 -18.27
N SER A 112 1.26 3.33 -18.32
CA SER A 112 0.17 4.01 -19.01
C SER A 112 -0.22 5.33 -18.32
N ALA A 113 -0.36 5.31 -17.00
CA ALA A 113 -0.69 6.52 -16.23
C ALA A 113 0.41 7.58 -16.33
N LYS A 114 1.69 7.17 -16.28
CA LYS A 114 2.84 8.04 -16.50
C LYS A 114 2.83 8.66 -17.90
N ALA A 115 2.57 7.86 -18.93
CA ALA A 115 2.49 8.34 -20.32
C ALA A 115 1.35 9.34 -20.54
N GLN A 116 0.26 9.22 -19.78
CA GLN A 116 -0.86 10.16 -19.77
C GLN A 116 -0.61 11.40 -18.90
N GLY A 117 0.56 11.48 -18.23
CA GLY A 117 0.90 12.59 -17.34
C GLY A 117 0.03 12.66 -16.08
N LEU A 118 -0.60 11.55 -15.68
CA LEU A 118 -1.48 11.48 -14.50
C LEU A 118 -0.71 11.38 -13.18
N MET A 119 0.57 11.00 -13.23
CA MET A 119 1.44 10.91 -12.05
C MET A 119 2.86 11.37 -12.36
N SER A 120 3.55 11.84 -11.33
CA SER A 120 4.96 12.24 -11.36
C SER A 120 5.92 11.15 -10.87
N ALA A 121 5.41 10.15 -10.14
CA ALA A 121 6.19 9.09 -9.49
C ALA A 121 7.09 8.28 -10.46
N ASP A 122 8.19 7.74 -9.93
CA ASP A 122 9.07 6.84 -10.66
C ASP A 122 8.47 5.42 -10.74
N VAL A 123 8.14 5.00 -11.96
CA VAL A 123 7.55 3.70 -12.24
C VAL A 123 8.51 2.55 -11.92
N VAL A 124 9.81 2.73 -12.19
CA VAL A 124 10.80 1.67 -11.96
C VAL A 124 10.97 1.43 -10.47
N GLY A 125 11.14 2.51 -9.69
CA GLY A 125 11.18 2.46 -8.23
C GLY A 125 9.94 1.81 -7.62
N LEU A 126 8.74 2.22 -8.04
CA LEU A 126 7.48 1.62 -7.56
C LEU A 126 7.40 0.11 -7.85
N SER A 127 7.76 -0.31 -9.06
CA SER A 127 7.78 -1.73 -9.42
C SER A 127 8.79 -2.53 -8.58
N HIS A 128 9.98 -1.99 -8.31
CA HIS A 128 10.97 -2.63 -7.44
C HIS A 128 10.48 -2.75 -6.00
N MET A 129 9.90 -1.69 -5.43
CA MET A 129 9.34 -1.72 -4.08
C MET A 129 8.18 -2.70 -3.95
N ARG A 130 7.31 -2.78 -4.97
CA ARG A 130 6.25 -3.79 -5.01
C ARG A 130 6.80 -5.20 -4.92
N ASN A 131 7.85 -5.50 -5.70
CA ASN A 131 8.47 -6.82 -5.67
C ASN A 131 9.08 -7.12 -4.30
N MET A 132 9.71 -6.13 -3.66
CA MET A 132 10.27 -6.28 -2.32
C MET A 132 9.22 -6.68 -1.28
N PHE A 133 8.01 -6.10 -1.32
CA PHE A 133 6.93 -6.47 -0.38
C PHE A 133 6.13 -7.70 -0.80
N ALA A 134 6.10 -8.05 -2.09
CA ALA A 134 5.38 -9.21 -2.59
C ALA A 134 6.15 -10.53 -2.41
N HIS A 135 7.47 -10.47 -2.30
CA HIS A 135 8.30 -11.65 -2.09
C HIS A 135 8.58 -11.85 -0.61
N GLY A 136 8.42 -13.10 -0.15
CA GLY A 136 8.80 -13.48 1.21
C GLY A 136 10.27 -13.17 1.44
N THR A 137 10.55 -12.42 2.50
CA THR A 137 11.89 -12.08 2.94
C THR A 137 12.01 -12.40 4.42
N ASP A 138 13.19 -12.86 4.83
CA ASP A 138 13.51 -13.05 6.25
C ASP A 138 13.83 -11.71 6.93
N ALA A 139 13.79 -10.60 6.18
CA ALA A 139 14.01 -9.27 6.71
C ALA A 139 12.86 -8.84 7.64
N VAL A 140 13.23 -8.40 8.84
CA VAL A 140 12.32 -7.74 9.77
C VAL A 140 12.01 -6.35 9.25
N LEU A 141 10.80 -6.17 8.69
CA LEU A 141 10.25 -4.89 8.28
C LEU A 141 10.05 -3.98 9.50
N ASN A 142 10.68 -2.81 9.53
CA ASN A 142 10.47 -1.81 10.58
C ASN A 142 9.55 -0.68 10.10
N PRO A 143 9.05 0.20 10.99
CA PRO A 143 8.11 1.25 10.61
C PRO A 143 8.63 2.19 9.50
N PRO A 144 9.87 2.73 9.54
CA PRO A 144 10.40 3.56 8.46
C PRO A 144 10.38 2.87 7.08
N MET A 145 10.70 1.57 7.03
CA MET A 145 10.67 0.81 5.78
C MET A 145 9.26 0.66 5.19
N PHE A 146 8.21 0.80 5.99
CA PHE A 146 6.82 0.85 5.52
C PHE A 146 6.38 2.29 5.20
N LEU A 147 6.68 3.24 6.08
CA LEU A 147 6.17 4.62 6.00
C LEU A 147 6.60 5.30 4.70
N THR A 148 7.86 5.16 4.29
CA THR A 148 8.36 5.81 3.06
C THR A 148 7.68 5.29 1.79
N PRO A 149 7.56 3.97 1.54
CA PRO A 149 6.80 3.49 0.39
C PRO A 149 5.31 3.80 0.47
N PHE A 150 4.72 3.79 1.67
CA PHE A 150 3.29 4.09 1.85
C PHE A 150 2.97 5.56 1.57
N GLU A 151 3.84 6.49 1.98
CA GLU A 151 3.76 7.91 1.64
C GLU A 151 3.76 8.11 0.12
N LEU A 152 4.76 7.56 -0.57
CA LEU A 152 4.87 7.66 -2.02
C LEU A 152 3.62 7.11 -2.73
N VAL A 153 3.09 5.97 -2.26
CA VAL A 153 1.85 5.40 -2.82
C VAL A 153 0.65 6.31 -2.57
N THR A 154 0.54 6.87 -1.36
CA THR A 154 -0.54 7.79 -1.00
C THR A 154 -0.52 9.03 -1.89
N GLU A 155 0.65 9.65 -2.06
CA GLU A 155 0.84 10.80 -2.95
C GLU A 155 0.52 10.45 -4.40
N THR A 156 0.98 9.29 -4.88
CA THR A 156 0.70 8.82 -6.24
C THR A 156 -0.81 8.63 -6.46
N ILE A 157 -1.53 8.06 -5.50
CA ILE A 157 -2.99 7.92 -5.57
C ILE A 157 -3.65 9.31 -5.60
N ALA A 158 -3.23 10.24 -4.75
CA ALA A 158 -3.78 11.59 -4.75
C ALA A 158 -3.55 12.30 -6.10
N GLU A 159 -2.35 12.20 -6.69
CA GLU A 159 -2.04 12.78 -8.00
C GLU A 159 -2.90 12.21 -9.13
N LEU A 160 -3.13 10.89 -9.12
CA LEU A 160 -3.93 10.19 -10.16
C LEU A 160 -5.33 10.78 -10.35
N PHE A 161 -5.91 11.31 -9.28
CA PHE A 161 -7.26 11.89 -9.26
C PHE A 161 -7.27 13.43 -9.11
N ALA A 162 -6.11 14.07 -8.97
CA ALA A 162 -6.00 15.52 -8.87
C ALA A 162 -6.28 16.22 -10.22
N LYS A 163 -6.06 15.52 -11.34
CA LYS A 163 -6.36 16.01 -12.69
C LYS A 163 -7.69 15.41 -13.17
N PRO A 164 -8.54 16.19 -13.87
CA PRO A 164 -9.80 15.71 -14.43
C PRO A 164 -9.61 14.54 -15.41
#